data_AF-A0AAE0FKQ3-F1
#
_entry.id   AF-A0AAE0FKQ3-F1
#
_cell.length_a   1.000
_cell.length_b   1.000
_cell.length_c   1.000
_cell.angle_alpha   90.00
_cell.angle_beta   90.00
_cell.angle_gamma   90.00
#
_symmetry.space_group_name_H-M   'P 1'
#
loop_
_entity.id
_entity.type
_entity.pdbx_description
1 polymer ?
#
loop_
_entity_poly.entity_id
_entity_poly.type
_entity_poly.pdbx_seq_one_letter_code
_entity_poly.pdbx_strand_id
1 'polypeptide(L)'
;MQPASSERHPLIWVAAGEHEAALWEAHTGSPREVVRVLQSSSPEQPPPAVDSCPAALQSPTPLGAAGALQGDTKAGECTRLRTEELSEPPQRVAGMRALLPLAGSTLLTGGSDCAVRLWEPTRPQRCEIVCAPAPAGATAPPQHYDVRTFKGVHMVQEVHEQGSHARPGSTYSPAQYAANLRSAATGAGALGAAANASMGGVGRMDAHRDTITDMAIIEGTQRLLVTCSRDGSIKGWR
;
A
#
# COMPACT_ATOMS: atom_id res chain seq x y z
N MET A 1 -10.99 -46.67 -5.89
CA MET A 1 -11.29 -45.23 -6.03
C MET A 1 -10.10 -44.46 -5.50
N GLN A 2 -9.27 -43.90 -6.37
CA GLN A 2 -8.30 -42.87 -5.95
C GLN A 2 -9.09 -41.58 -5.68
N PRO A 3 -8.78 -40.82 -4.62
CA PRO A 3 -9.36 -39.50 -4.44
C PRO A 3 -8.94 -38.63 -5.61
N ALA A 4 -9.91 -37.94 -6.23
CA ALA A 4 -9.64 -36.94 -7.26
C ALA A 4 -8.61 -35.95 -6.71
N SER A 5 -7.54 -35.72 -7.47
CA SER A 5 -6.59 -34.65 -7.18
C SER A 5 -7.38 -33.35 -7.03
N SER A 6 -7.33 -32.70 -5.87
CA SER A 6 -7.86 -31.36 -5.73
C SER A 6 -7.12 -30.46 -6.71
N GLU A 7 -7.80 -30.01 -7.76
CA GLU A 7 -7.24 -29.03 -8.68
C GLU A 7 -6.85 -27.80 -7.85
N ARG A 8 -5.56 -27.50 -7.81
CA ARG A 8 -5.05 -26.30 -7.17
C ARG A 8 -5.14 -25.17 -8.17
N HIS A 9 -6.12 -24.29 -8.01
CA HIS A 9 -6.18 -23.09 -8.82
C HIS A 9 -5.08 -22.10 -8.36
N PRO A 10 -4.24 -21.58 -9.27
CA PRO A 10 -3.23 -20.57 -8.98
C PRO A 10 -3.88 -19.30 -8.44
N LEU A 11 -3.30 -18.84 -7.35
CA LEU A 11 -3.67 -17.59 -6.69
C LEU A 11 -2.59 -16.54 -6.98
N ILE A 12 -3.02 -15.31 -7.26
CA ILE A 12 -2.13 -14.19 -7.57
C ILE A 12 -2.50 -12.98 -6.72
N TRP A 13 -1.51 -12.36 -6.09
CA TRP A 13 -1.68 -11.06 -5.44
C TRP A 13 -1.58 -9.96 -6.48
N VAL A 14 -2.54 -9.04 -6.46
CA VAL A 14 -2.62 -7.91 -7.40
C VAL A 14 -2.87 -6.64 -6.61
N ALA A 15 -2.11 -5.57 -6.90
CA ALA A 15 -2.42 -4.24 -6.37
C ALA A 15 -3.74 -3.77 -6.98
N ALA A 16 -4.72 -3.45 -6.13
CA ALA A 16 -6.12 -3.39 -6.54
C ALA A 16 -6.78 -2.06 -6.15
N GLY A 17 -6.03 -0.95 -6.18
CA GLY A 17 -6.54 0.39 -5.89
C GLY A 17 -5.59 1.22 -5.03
N GLU A 18 -6.10 2.32 -4.47
CA GLU A 18 -5.35 3.11 -3.50
C GLU A 18 -5.14 2.32 -2.21
N HIS A 19 -3.88 2.06 -1.87
CA HIS A 19 -3.48 1.35 -0.67
C HIS A 19 -4.20 0.01 -0.45
N GLU A 20 -4.47 -0.72 -1.53
CA GLU A 20 -5.20 -1.99 -1.52
C GLU A 20 -4.48 -3.03 -2.39
N ALA A 21 -4.50 -4.28 -1.94
CA ALA A 21 -4.13 -5.44 -2.74
C ALA A 21 -5.14 -6.57 -2.52
N ALA A 22 -5.34 -7.40 -3.54
CA ALA A 22 -6.27 -8.50 -3.48
C ALA A 22 -5.64 -9.79 -4.00
N LEU A 23 -6.02 -10.91 -3.39
CA LEU A 23 -5.67 -12.25 -3.81
C LEU A 23 -6.74 -12.75 -4.77
N TRP A 24 -6.37 -12.98 -6.02
CA TRP A 24 -7.27 -13.44 -7.07
C TRP A 24 -7.02 -14.90 -7.39
N GLU A 25 -8.10 -15.62 -7.65
CA GLU A 25 -8.01 -16.89 -8.34
C GLU A 25 -7.92 -16.64 -9.85
N ALA A 26 -6.77 -16.97 -10.43
CA ALA A 26 -6.50 -16.60 -11.81
C ALA A 26 -7.40 -17.33 -12.83
N HIS A 27 -7.99 -18.46 -12.44
CA HIS A 27 -8.87 -19.27 -13.31
C HIS A 27 -10.24 -18.62 -13.49
N THR A 28 -10.84 -18.20 -12.39
CA THR A 28 -12.19 -17.61 -12.36
C THR A 28 -12.15 -16.09 -12.50
N GLY A 29 -11.00 -15.47 -12.26
CA GLY A 29 -10.89 -14.02 -12.12
C GLY A 29 -11.67 -13.52 -10.91
N SER A 30 -11.89 -14.35 -9.88
CA SER A 30 -12.61 -13.94 -8.67
C SER A 30 -11.64 -13.56 -7.55
N PRO A 31 -11.85 -12.43 -6.86
CA PRO A 31 -11.08 -12.08 -5.67
C PRO A 31 -11.50 -12.99 -4.51
N ARG A 32 -10.51 -13.55 -3.82
CA ARG A 32 -10.66 -14.41 -2.65
C ARG A 32 -10.41 -13.65 -1.36
N GLU A 33 -9.51 -12.68 -1.42
CA GLU A 33 -9.08 -11.93 -0.24
C GLU A 33 -8.68 -10.50 -0.60
N VAL A 34 -8.81 -9.57 0.33
CA VAL A 34 -8.41 -8.17 0.19
C VAL A 34 -7.65 -7.72 1.43
N VAL A 35 -6.50 -7.07 1.23
CA VAL A 35 -5.82 -6.29 2.27
C VAL A 35 -5.83 -4.83 1.88
N ARG A 36 -6.12 -3.93 2.83
CA ARG A 36 -6.15 -2.49 2.55
C ARG A 36 -5.77 -1.65 3.75
N VAL A 37 -5.30 -0.44 3.47
CA VAL A 37 -5.03 0.59 4.48
C VAL A 37 -6.06 1.69 4.35
N LEU A 38 -6.77 2.01 5.44
CA LEU A 38 -7.60 3.21 5.49
C LEU A 38 -6.74 4.42 5.75
N GLN A 39 -6.26 5.03 4.68
CA GLN A 39 -5.56 6.29 4.71
C GLN A 39 -6.07 7.19 3.59
N SER A 40 -6.11 8.49 3.85
CA SER A 40 -6.35 9.48 2.80
C SER A 40 -5.08 9.65 1.94
N SER A 41 -5.25 9.69 0.62
CA SER A 41 -4.18 10.05 -0.32
C SER A 41 -3.86 11.56 -0.28
N SER A 42 -4.83 12.39 0.12
CA SER A 42 -4.67 13.82 0.39
C SER A 42 -5.18 14.17 1.79
N PRO A 43 -4.53 15.06 2.54
CA PRO A 43 -4.99 15.46 3.86
C PRO A 43 -6.26 16.31 3.87
N GLU A 44 -6.67 16.82 2.71
CA GLU A 44 -7.94 17.52 2.54
C GLU A 44 -9.11 16.54 2.39
N GLN A 45 -8.85 15.27 2.06
CA GLN A 45 -9.87 14.25 1.90
C GLN A 45 -10.00 13.41 3.19
N PRO A 46 -11.23 13.14 3.66
CA PRO A 46 -11.42 12.19 4.74
C PRO A 46 -10.96 10.80 4.29
N PRO A 47 -10.43 9.96 5.21
CA PRO A 47 -10.06 8.60 4.84
C PRO A 47 -11.31 7.83 4.42
N PRO A 48 -11.15 6.76 3.63
CA PRO A 48 -12.28 5.97 3.18
C PRO A 48 -13.06 5.43 4.37
N ALA A 49 -14.39 5.43 4.29
CA ALA A 49 -15.22 4.80 5.31
C ALA A 49 -14.88 3.31 5.43
N VAL A 50 -14.97 2.77 6.65
CA VAL A 50 -14.72 1.35 6.94
C VAL A 50 -15.58 0.41 6.10
N ASP A 51 -16.80 0.85 5.74
CA ASP A 51 -17.76 0.12 4.90
C ASP A 51 -17.67 0.40 3.40
N SER A 52 -16.69 1.20 2.95
CA SER A 52 -16.51 1.50 1.53
C SER A 52 -16.16 0.24 0.73
N CYS A 53 -16.75 0.12 -0.46
CA CYS A 53 -16.50 -1.02 -1.35
C CYS A 53 -15.02 -1.05 -1.77
N PRO A 54 -14.29 -2.14 -1.49
CA PRO A 54 -12.92 -2.31 -1.95
C PRO A 54 -12.83 -2.20 -3.47
N ALA A 55 -11.74 -1.62 -3.97
CA ALA A 55 -11.57 -1.39 -5.40
C ALA A 55 -11.46 -2.70 -6.19
N ALA A 56 -10.94 -3.77 -5.59
CA ALA A 56 -10.97 -5.14 -6.14
C ALA A 56 -12.39 -5.67 -6.41
N LEU A 57 -13.41 -5.12 -5.74
CA LEU A 57 -14.81 -5.57 -5.79
C LEU A 57 -15.73 -4.58 -6.52
N GLN A 58 -15.17 -3.48 -7.01
CA GLN A 58 -15.91 -2.52 -7.83
C GLN A 58 -16.07 -3.08 -9.24
N SER A 59 -17.23 -2.80 -9.85
CA SER A 59 -17.43 -3.14 -11.25
C SER A 59 -16.40 -2.38 -12.09
N PRO A 60 -15.73 -3.05 -13.06
CA PRO A 60 -14.81 -2.37 -13.94
C PRO A 60 -15.51 -1.16 -14.57
N THR A 61 -14.94 0.02 -14.38
CA THR A 61 -15.42 1.19 -15.12
C THR A 61 -15.18 0.91 -16.61
N PRO A 62 -16.20 0.93 -17.48
CA PRO A 62 -16.02 0.63 -18.88
C PRO A 62 -14.96 1.55 -19.47
N LEU A 63 -14.11 0.98 -20.33
CA LEU A 63 -13.02 1.67 -21.02
C LEU A 63 -13.59 2.94 -21.70
N GLY A 64 -13.29 4.12 -21.16
CA GLY A 64 -13.75 5.42 -21.69
C GLY A 64 -14.68 6.25 -20.79
N ALA A 65 -15.12 5.75 -19.63
CA ALA A 65 -16.02 6.50 -18.74
C ALA A 65 -15.31 7.37 -17.67
N ALA A 66 -14.01 7.16 -17.41
CA ALA A 66 -13.19 8.07 -16.61
C ALA A 66 -12.69 9.18 -17.54
N GLY A 67 -13.28 10.37 -17.42
CA GLY A 67 -13.22 11.45 -18.41
C GLY A 67 -11.83 11.81 -18.92
N ALA A 68 -11.62 11.56 -20.21
CA ALA A 68 -10.85 12.35 -21.18
C ALA A 68 -11.13 11.74 -22.57
N LEU A 69 -11.02 12.52 -23.63
CA LEU A 69 -11.33 12.19 -25.03
C LEU A 69 -12.79 12.47 -25.46
N GLN A 70 -13.22 13.70 -25.19
CA GLN A 70 -13.97 14.43 -26.20
C GLN A 70 -12.93 14.92 -27.23
N GLY A 71 -12.52 14.04 -28.15
CA GLY A 71 -11.46 14.31 -29.13
C GLY A 71 -11.48 13.26 -30.24
N ASP A 72 -11.76 13.73 -31.45
CA ASP A 72 -11.97 13.03 -32.72
C ASP A 72 -11.59 11.54 -32.84
N THR A 73 -12.62 10.74 -33.10
CA THR A 73 -12.51 9.41 -33.69
C THR A 73 -11.91 9.49 -35.10
N LYS A 74 -10.59 9.34 -35.22
CA LYS A 74 -9.98 8.62 -36.34
C LYS A 74 -9.54 7.24 -35.88
N ALA A 75 -10.45 6.30 -36.08
CA ALA A 75 -10.32 4.88 -35.83
C ALA A 75 -9.09 4.27 -36.55
N GLY A 76 -8.32 3.46 -35.84
CA GLY A 76 -7.37 2.54 -36.48
C GLY A 76 -6.29 1.96 -35.56
N GLU A 77 -5.91 2.63 -34.49
CA GLU A 77 -4.75 2.24 -33.68
C GLU A 77 -5.14 1.79 -32.28
N CYS A 78 -4.31 0.92 -31.69
CA CYS A 78 -4.65 -0.06 -30.67
C CYS A 78 -5.06 0.51 -29.29
N THR A 79 -6.28 1.05 -29.18
CA THR A 79 -6.89 1.59 -27.93
C THR A 79 -6.96 0.57 -26.78
N ARG A 80 -6.80 -0.72 -27.07
CA ARG A 80 -6.74 -1.79 -26.06
C ARG A 80 -5.56 -1.63 -25.10
N LEU A 81 -4.41 -1.17 -25.61
CA LEU A 81 -3.18 -1.04 -24.82
C LEU A 81 -2.93 0.40 -24.34
N ARG A 82 -3.79 1.34 -24.74
CA ARG A 82 -3.70 2.76 -24.43
C ARG A 82 -2.31 3.36 -24.65
N THR A 83 -1.68 3.05 -25.78
CA THR A 83 -0.34 3.54 -26.10
C THR A 83 -0.28 5.07 -26.18
N GLU A 84 -1.42 5.75 -26.37
CA GLU A 84 -1.57 7.20 -26.27
C GLU A 84 -1.21 7.76 -24.88
N GLU A 85 -1.47 7.01 -23.80
CA GLU A 85 -1.10 7.40 -22.43
C GLU A 85 0.42 7.43 -22.22
N LEU A 86 1.21 6.84 -23.11
CA LEU A 86 2.68 6.93 -23.02
C LEU A 86 3.20 8.34 -23.33
N SER A 87 2.45 9.12 -24.12
CA SER A 87 2.84 10.49 -24.49
C SER A 87 2.65 11.47 -23.34
N GLU A 88 1.56 11.31 -22.58
CA GLU A 88 1.24 12.05 -21.36
C GLU A 88 0.83 11.06 -20.28
N PRO A 89 1.79 10.50 -19.52
CA PRO A 89 1.50 9.47 -18.55
C PRO A 89 0.59 10.00 -17.44
N PRO A 90 -0.50 9.27 -17.11
CA PRO A 90 -1.39 9.70 -16.04
C PRO A 90 -0.64 9.78 -14.71
N GLN A 91 -1.05 10.72 -13.86
CA GLN A 91 -0.46 10.87 -12.55
C GLN A 91 -0.56 9.55 -11.78
N ARG A 92 0.59 9.06 -11.28
CA ARG A 92 0.60 7.83 -10.49
C ARG A 92 -0.12 8.07 -9.17
N VAL A 93 -1.26 7.42 -9.04
CA VAL A 93 -2.06 7.40 -7.82
C VAL A 93 -1.27 6.81 -6.64
N ALA A 94 -1.55 7.21 -5.40
CA ALA A 94 -0.95 6.56 -4.24
C ALA A 94 -1.38 5.09 -4.15
N GLY A 95 -0.51 4.20 -3.67
CA GLY A 95 -0.92 2.83 -3.36
C GLY A 95 0.21 1.84 -3.14
N MET A 96 -0.16 0.56 -3.07
CA MET A 96 0.79 -0.54 -2.96
C MET A 96 1.47 -0.75 -4.31
N ARG A 97 2.81 -0.79 -4.31
CA ARG A 97 3.64 -0.88 -5.52
C ARG A 97 4.57 -2.09 -5.51
N ALA A 98 4.90 -2.59 -4.34
CA ALA A 98 5.63 -3.83 -4.15
C ALA A 98 4.76 -4.82 -3.37
N LEU A 99 4.65 -6.05 -3.87
CA LEU A 99 3.94 -7.16 -3.25
C LEU A 99 4.90 -8.34 -3.21
N LEU A 100 5.18 -8.86 -2.02
CA LEU A 100 6.06 -9.98 -1.82
C LEU A 100 5.32 -11.07 -1.05
N PRO A 101 4.66 -12.01 -1.76
CA PRO A 101 4.03 -13.15 -1.12
C PRO A 101 5.08 -14.01 -0.41
N LEU A 102 4.80 -14.40 0.82
CA LEU A 102 5.63 -15.31 1.61
C LEU A 102 4.96 -16.69 1.70
N ALA A 103 5.58 -17.62 2.42
CA ALA A 103 4.97 -18.91 2.71
C ALA A 103 3.79 -18.76 3.69
N GLY A 104 2.78 -19.62 3.56
CA GLY A 104 1.48 -19.37 4.19
C GLY A 104 0.80 -18.18 3.53
N SER A 105 -0.44 -17.83 3.87
CA SER A 105 -1.17 -16.69 3.30
C SER A 105 -0.56 -15.30 3.61
N THR A 106 0.70 -15.26 4.05
CA THR A 106 1.42 -14.07 4.47
C THR A 106 1.86 -13.25 3.25
N LEU A 107 1.74 -11.93 3.37
CA LEU A 107 2.13 -10.99 2.33
C LEU A 107 2.92 -9.84 2.96
N LEU A 108 4.03 -9.47 2.34
CA LEU A 108 4.65 -8.17 2.57
C LEU A 108 4.18 -7.18 1.50
N THR A 109 3.82 -5.96 1.92
CA THR A 109 3.51 -4.87 0.98
C THR A 109 4.37 -3.63 1.24
N GLY A 110 4.68 -2.91 0.17
CA GLY A 110 5.36 -1.63 0.18
C GLY A 110 4.75 -0.69 -0.85
N GLY A 111 4.76 0.62 -0.59
CA GLY A 111 4.12 1.56 -1.51
C GLY A 111 4.41 3.02 -1.26
N SER A 112 3.46 3.86 -1.70
CA SER A 112 3.59 5.32 -1.72
C SER A 112 3.64 5.99 -0.33
N ASP A 113 3.20 5.30 0.71
CA ASP A 113 3.31 5.78 2.10
C ASP A 113 4.65 5.42 2.76
N CYS A 114 5.60 4.87 1.98
CA CYS A 114 6.95 4.53 2.41
C CYS A 114 7.01 3.49 3.53
N ALA A 115 5.90 2.78 3.79
CA ALA A 115 5.80 1.77 4.83
C ALA A 115 5.90 0.36 4.25
N VAL A 116 6.58 -0.52 4.98
CA VAL A 116 6.58 -1.98 4.77
C VAL A 116 5.62 -2.59 5.76
N ARG A 117 4.66 -3.37 5.27
CA ARG A 117 3.63 -4.03 6.09
C ARG A 117 3.67 -5.53 5.93
N LEU A 118 3.57 -6.22 7.06
CA LEU A 118 3.30 -7.65 7.14
C LEU A 118 1.79 -7.86 7.28
N TRP A 119 1.23 -8.62 6.35
CA TRP A 119 -0.16 -9.05 6.40
C TRP A 119 -0.20 -10.54 6.69
N GLU A 120 -0.99 -10.90 7.69
CA GLU A 120 -1.31 -12.27 8.06
C GLU A 120 -2.84 -12.42 8.11
N PRO A 121 -3.50 -12.61 6.95
CA PRO A 121 -4.96 -12.52 6.88
C PRO A 121 -5.71 -13.55 7.72
N THR A 122 -5.10 -14.72 7.90
CA THR A 122 -5.62 -15.79 8.77
C THR A 122 -5.34 -15.56 10.25
N ARG A 123 -4.42 -14.63 10.58
CA ARG A 123 -4.02 -14.26 11.95
C ARG A 123 -3.84 -12.74 12.04
N PRO A 124 -4.91 -11.95 11.94
CA PRO A 124 -4.86 -10.49 11.83
C PRO A 124 -4.11 -9.80 12.96
N GLN A 125 -4.10 -10.41 14.15
CA GLN A 125 -3.31 -9.98 15.31
C GLN A 125 -1.78 -10.06 15.11
N ARG A 126 -1.32 -10.68 14.03
CA ARG A 126 0.09 -10.74 13.60
C ARG A 126 0.40 -9.81 12.43
N CYS A 127 -0.59 -9.09 11.92
CA CYS A 127 -0.33 -8.00 10.99
C CYS A 127 0.43 -6.90 11.72
N GLU A 128 1.42 -6.30 11.06
CA GLU A 128 2.19 -5.21 11.64
C GLU A 128 2.83 -4.33 10.57
N ILE A 129 3.14 -3.09 10.94
CA ILE A 129 4.04 -2.25 10.17
C ILE A 129 5.49 -2.55 10.60
N VAL A 130 6.24 -3.20 9.71
CA VAL A 130 7.64 -3.58 9.92
C VAL A 130 8.54 -2.34 9.91
N CYS A 131 8.28 -1.41 8.99
CA CYS A 131 8.99 -0.15 8.88
C CYS A 131 8.07 0.93 8.32
N ALA A 132 8.14 2.15 8.85
CA ALA A 132 7.45 3.32 8.31
C ALA A 132 8.16 4.62 8.73
N PRO A 133 7.96 5.73 8.00
CA PRO A 133 8.46 7.03 8.42
C PRO A 133 8.02 7.35 9.84
N ALA A 134 8.95 7.87 10.66
CA ALA A 134 8.63 8.24 12.03
C ALA A 134 7.58 9.37 12.02
N PRO A 135 6.45 9.24 12.75
CA PRO A 135 5.55 10.37 12.94
C PRO A 135 6.32 11.46 13.69
N ALA A 136 6.29 12.69 13.17
CA ALA A 136 7.03 13.80 13.74
C ALA A 136 6.54 14.06 15.18
N GLY A 137 7.38 13.73 16.17
CA GLY A 137 7.16 14.10 17.58
C GLY A 137 6.05 13.36 18.33
N ALA A 138 5.49 12.26 17.78
CA ALA A 138 4.40 11.53 18.43
C ALA A 138 4.70 10.02 18.55
N THR A 139 4.16 9.39 19.60
CA THR A 139 3.98 7.93 19.61
C THR A 139 3.03 7.55 18.48
N ALA A 140 3.39 6.57 17.65
CA ALA A 140 2.53 6.08 16.58
C ALA A 140 1.13 5.74 17.16
N PRO A 141 0.03 6.14 16.49
CA PRO A 141 -1.30 5.78 16.95
C PRO A 141 -1.42 4.25 17.06
N PRO A 142 -2.23 3.72 18.00
CA PRO A 142 -2.51 2.29 18.04
C PRO A 142 -3.07 1.86 16.68
N GLN A 143 -2.43 0.84 16.11
CA GLN A 143 -2.84 0.25 14.85
C GLN A 143 -3.77 -0.91 15.16
N HIS A 144 -4.95 -0.88 14.57
CA HIS A 144 -5.90 -1.98 14.65
C HIS A 144 -6.13 -2.56 13.25
N TYR A 145 -6.06 -3.88 13.14
CA TYR A 145 -6.40 -4.60 11.93
C TYR A 145 -7.81 -5.17 12.08
N ASP A 146 -8.77 -4.54 11.40
CA ASP A 146 -10.14 -5.01 11.36
C ASP A 146 -10.30 -6.11 10.30
N VAL A 147 -11.12 -7.11 10.62
CA VAL A 147 -11.34 -8.26 9.76
C VAL A 147 -12.81 -8.46 9.55
N ARG A 148 -13.19 -8.57 8.28
CA ARG A 148 -14.58 -8.71 7.90
C ARG A 148 -14.73 -9.46 6.60
N THR A 149 -15.95 -9.91 6.35
CA THR A 149 -16.36 -10.43 5.05
C THR A 149 -17.15 -9.34 4.33
N PHE A 150 -16.75 -9.01 3.10
CA PHE A 150 -17.46 -8.06 2.25
C PHE A 150 -17.89 -8.76 0.95
N LYS A 151 -19.20 -8.85 0.70
CA LYS A 151 -19.76 -9.57 -0.47
C LYS A 151 -19.18 -10.99 -0.65
N GLY A 152 -18.94 -11.70 0.46
CA GLY A 152 -18.38 -13.07 0.45
C GLY A 152 -16.85 -13.16 0.32
N VAL A 153 -16.15 -12.02 0.23
CA VAL A 153 -14.69 -11.95 0.14
C VAL A 153 -14.11 -11.60 1.52
N HIS A 154 -13.08 -12.33 1.95
CA HIS A 154 -12.38 -12.05 3.20
C HIS A 154 -11.56 -10.77 3.06
N MET A 155 -11.63 -9.89 4.06
CA MET A 155 -10.94 -8.61 4.03
C MET A 155 -10.25 -8.33 5.36
N VAL A 156 -8.99 -7.89 5.31
CA VAL A 156 -8.23 -7.37 6.43
C VAL A 156 -7.86 -5.92 6.15
N GLN A 157 -8.10 -5.06 7.13
CA GLN A 157 -7.99 -3.62 6.95
C GLN A 157 -7.24 -2.96 8.10
N GLU A 158 -6.17 -2.25 7.77
CA GLU A 158 -5.48 -1.37 8.72
C GLU A 158 -6.35 -0.12 8.95
N VAL A 159 -6.81 0.03 10.18
CA VAL A 159 -7.59 1.18 10.63
C VAL A 159 -6.71 2.01 11.54
N HIS A 160 -6.50 3.26 11.14
CA HIS A 160 -5.91 4.27 12.02
C HIS A 160 -7.02 4.88 12.85
N GLU A 161 -6.97 4.73 14.17
CA GLU A 161 -7.87 5.48 15.05
C GLU A 161 -7.63 6.98 14.81
N GLN A 162 -8.59 7.63 14.15
CA GLN A 162 -8.69 9.08 14.23
C GLN A 162 -8.91 9.40 15.70
N GLY A 163 -7.97 10.10 16.33
CA GLY A 163 -8.06 10.43 17.75
C GLY A 163 -9.37 11.15 18.08
N SER A 164 -10.39 10.41 18.49
CA SER A 164 -11.66 10.93 18.99
C SER A 164 -11.56 11.44 20.43
N HIS A 165 -10.36 11.36 21.02
CA HIS A 165 -9.98 12.08 22.23
C HIS A 165 -8.66 12.82 22.02
N ALA A 166 -8.70 13.89 21.22
CA ALA A 166 -7.65 14.91 21.26
C ALA A 166 -7.63 15.54 22.65
N ARG A 167 -6.74 15.04 23.52
CA ARG A 167 -6.28 15.80 24.69
C ARG A 167 -5.64 17.09 24.13
N PRO A 168 -6.00 18.29 24.62
CA PRO A 168 -5.45 19.54 24.08
C PRO A 168 -3.93 19.51 24.28
N GLY A 169 -3.18 19.35 23.19
CA GLY A 169 -1.72 19.25 23.19
C GLY A 169 -1.10 18.22 22.23
N SER A 170 -1.86 17.22 21.75
CA SER A 170 -1.33 16.24 20.78
C SER A 170 -1.54 16.73 19.34
N THR A 171 -0.51 17.30 18.74
CA THR A 171 -0.49 17.73 17.33
C THR A 171 -0.23 16.52 16.42
N TYR A 172 -1.12 15.53 16.43
CA TYR A 172 -1.16 14.53 15.35
C TYR A 172 -2.05 15.07 14.24
N SER A 173 -1.42 15.62 13.20
CA SER A 173 -2.09 16.07 12.01
C SER A 173 -1.75 15.11 10.85
N PRO A 174 -2.73 14.36 10.32
CA PRO A 174 -2.56 13.62 9.07
C PRO A 174 -2.07 14.51 7.91
N ALA A 175 -2.35 15.83 7.99
CA ALA A 175 -1.81 16.83 7.07
C ALA A 175 -0.30 17.04 7.20
N GLN A 176 0.27 16.90 8.40
CA GLN A 176 1.71 16.95 8.60
C GLN A 176 2.41 15.68 8.09
N TYR A 177 1.81 14.50 8.25
CA TYR A 177 2.32 13.27 7.63
C TYR A 177 2.34 13.38 6.10
N ALA A 178 1.22 13.78 5.51
CA ALA A 178 1.12 14.00 4.06
C ALA A 178 1.99 15.17 3.55
N ALA A 179 2.22 16.21 4.36
CA ALA A 179 3.13 17.31 4.03
C ALA A 179 4.61 16.89 4.09
N ASN A 180 4.97 16.02 5.05
CA ASN A 180 6.31 15.45 5.14
C ASN A 180 6.59 14.50 3.95
N LEU A 181 5.60 13.71 3.54
CA LEU A 181 5.62 12.92 2.30
C LEU A 181 5.84 13.80 1.05
N ARG A 182 5.16 14.95 0.95
CA ARG A 182 5.33 15.90 -0.17
C ARG A 182 6.67 16.66 -0.14
N SER A 183 7.17 16.97 1.05
CA SER A 183 8.46 17.64 1.25
C SER A 183 9.65 16.71 0.97
N ALA A 184 9.47 15.40 1.21
CA ALA A 184 10.43 14.38 0.83
C ALA A 184 10.47 14.17 -0.69
N ALA A 185 9.31 14.19 -1.36
CA ALA A 185 9.20 14.07 -2.82
C ALA A 185 9.78 15.28 -3.61
N THR A 186 9.97 16.43 -2.97
CA THR A 186 10.49 17.66 -3.60
C THR A 186 11.95 17.98 -3.27
N GLY A 187 12.62 17.15 -2.46
CA GLY A 187 14.04 17.33 -2.09
C GLY A 187 14.36 18.58 -1.26
N ALA A 188 13.39 19.45 -0.97
CA ALA A 188 13.62 20.77 -0.40
C ALA A 188 13.90 20.78 1.13
N GLY A 189 13.71 19.66 1.83
CA GLY A 189 13.91 19.56 3.28
C GLY A 189 15.28 19.05 3.74
N ALA A 190 16.20 18.76 2.82
CA ALA A 190 17.34 17.85 3.05
C ALA A 190 18.44 18.34 4.01
N LEU A 191 18.47 19.60 4.46
CA LEU A 191 19.61 20.13 5.23
C LEU A 191 19.34 20.35 6.73
N GLY A 192 18.09 20.33 7.20
CA GLY A 192 17.76 20.64 8.60
C GLY A 192 17.53 19.42 9.51
N ALA A 193 17.00 18.31 8.97
CA ALA A 193 16.52 17.19 9.79
C ALA A 193 17.62 16.22 10.25
N ALA A 194 18.78 16.20 9.58
CA ALA A 194 19.87 15.29 9.91
C ALA A 194 20.56 15.62 11.25
N ALA A 195 20.41 16.85 11.76
CA ALA A 195 21.12 17.30 12.96
C ALA A 195 20.48 16.84 14.29
N ASN A 196 19.21 16.40 14.30
CA ASN A 196 18.48 16.09 15.54
C ASN A 196 18.15 14.60 15.75
N ALA A 197 18.58 13.71 14.85
CA ALA A 197 18.27 12.28 14.93
C ALA A 197 19.16 11.48 15.91
N SER A 198 20.06 12.15 16.64
CA SER A 198 20.92 11.51 17.64
C SER A 198 20.48 11.85 19.07
N MET A 199 19.42 11.22 19.57
CA MET A 199 19.32 10.82 20.99
C MET A 199 18.00 10.08 21.29
N GLY A 200 18.13 8.81 21.69
CA GLY A 200 17.25 8.22 22.71
C GLY A 200 16.04 7.42 22.23
N GLY A 201 16.17 6.08 22.25
CA GLY A 201 15.05 5.13 22.29
C GLY A 201 14.99 4.19 21.08
N VAL A 202 15.32 2.91 21.32
CA VAL A 202 15.20 1.72 20.43
C VAL A 202 14.91 2.08 18.97
N GLY A 203 15.99 2.27 18.21
CA GLY A 203 16.00 2.87 16.89
C GLY A 203 14.99 2.24 15.93
N ARG A 204 13.88 2.95 15.69
CA ARG A 204 13.12 2.79 14.45
C ARG A 204 14.08 3.20 13.32
N MET A 205 14.50 2.21 12.54
CA MET A 205 15.43 2.36 11.43
C MET A 205 14.95 3.44 10.46
N ASP A 206 15.88 4.17 9.83
CA ASP A 206 15.56 5.16 8.80
C ASP A 206 14.64 4.53 7.75
N ALA A 207 13.37 4.91 7.72
CA ALA A 207 12.41 4.44 6.72
C ALA A 207 12.75 4.96 5.32
N HIS A 208 12.13 4.39 4.29
CA HIS A 208 12.22 5.01 2.95
C HIS A 208 11.61 6.42 2.97
N ARG A 209 12.14 7.29 2.10
CA ARG A 209 11.67 8.69 1.96
C ARG A 209 10.85 8.91 0.69
N ASP A 210 10.81 7.91 -0.18
CA ASP A 210 9.98 7.87 -1.38
C ASP A 210 9.36 6.48 -1.52
N THR A 211 8.46 6.34 -2.49
CA THR A 211 7.66 5.15 -2.78
C THR A 211 8.53 3.91 -2.87
N ILE A 212 8.21 2.91 -2.04
CA ILE A 212 8.81 1.57 -2.17
C ILE A 212 8.28 0.96 -3.46
N THR A 213 9.19 0.48 -4.31
CA THR A 213 8.90 0.03 -5.68
C THR A 213 9.04 -1.47 -5.85
N ASP A 214 9.94 -2.11 -5.11
CA ASP A 214 10.13 -3.55 -5.15
C ASP A 214 10.72 -4.07 -3.83
N MET A 215 10.55 -5.37 -3.58
CA MET A 215 11.00 -6.07 -2.38
C MET A 215 11.41 -7.50 -2.71
N ALA A 216 12.47 -7.98 -2.07
CA ALA A 216 12.92 -9.36 -2.21
C ALA A 216 13.42 -9.92 -0.87
N ILE A 217 13.29 -11.23 -0.69
CA ILE A 217 14.03 -11.95 0.36
C ILE A 217 15.31 -12.51 -0.26
N ILE A 218 16.44 -12.22 0.37
CA ILE A 218 17.72 -12.84 0.04
C ILE A 218 18.04 -13.86 1.13
N GLU A 219 18.22 -15.11 0.72
CA GLU A 219 18.63 -16.21 1.59
C GLU A 219 20.13 -16.45 1.42
N GLY A 220 20.92 -15.89 2.34
CA GLY A 220 22.36 -16.11 2.43
C GLY A 220 22.75 -16.70 3.78
N THR A 221 23.87 -16.25 4.34
CA THR A 221 24.25 -16.59 5.73
C THR A 221 23.24 -16.05 6.75
N GLN A 222 22.52 -14.99 6.39
CA GLN A 222 21.37 -14.45 7.10
C GLN A 222 20.24 -14.27 6.09
N ARG A 223 19.00 -14.42 6.56
CA ARG A 223 17.81 -14.07 5.77
C ARG A 223 17.62 -12.57 5.87
N LEU A 224 17.61 -11.88 4.74
CA LEU A 224 17.44 -10.42 4.69
C LEU A 224 16.24 -10.08 3.82
N LEU A 225 15.42 -9.14 4.28
CA LEU A 225 14.52 -8.42 3.40
C LEU A 225 15.31 -7.30 2.73
N VAL A 226 15.17 -7.15 1.42
CA VAL A 226 15.72 -6.03 0.66
C VAL A 226 14.55 -5.27 0.04
N THR A 227 14.56 -3.95 0.17
CA THR A 227 13.54 -3.06 -0.39
C THR A 227 14.20 -1.96 -1.19
N CYS A 228 13.58 -1.54 -2.29
CA CYS A 228 14.06 -0.43 -3.09
C CYS A 228 12.98 0.64 -3.30
N SER A 229 13.41 1.88 -3.47
CA SER A 229 12.55 3.04 -3.56
C SER A 229 12.78 3.81 -4.86
N ARG A 230 11.78 4.59 -5.27
CA ARG A 230 11.79 5.41 -6.49
C ARG A 230 12.93 6.42 -6.51
N ASP A 231 13.37 6.91 -5.36
CA ASP A 231 14.53 7.79 -5.20
C ASP A 231 15.89 7.09 -5.43
N GLY A 232 15.89 5.80 -5.76
CA GLY A 232 17.09 4.99 -5.97
C GLY A 232 17.68 4.40 -4.69
N SER A 233 17.07 4.63 -3.52
CA SER A 233 17.55 4.03 -2.27
C SER A 233 17.23 2.54 -2.19
N ILE A 234 18.21 1.74 -1.74
CA ILE A 234 18.07 0.31 -1.44
C ILE A 234 18.40 0.10 0.03
N LYS A 235 17.54 -0.63 0.75
CA LYS A 235 17.69 -0.91 2.19
C LYS A 235 17.60 -2.40 2.45
N GLY A 236 18.43 -2.87 3.38
CA GLY A 236 18.43 -4.26 3.86
C GLY A 236 17.98 -4.31 5.31
N TRP A 237 17.06 -5.23 5.61
CA TRP A 237 16.44 -5.43 6.92
C TRP A 237 16.72 -6.86 7.40
N ARG A 238 16.98 -6.98 8.70
CA ARG A 238 17.22 -8.26 9.40
C ARG A 238 15.99 -8.69 10.16
#